data_AF-A0A965RLQ1-F1
#
_entry.id   AF-A0A965RLQ1-F1
#
_cell.length_a   1.000
_cell.length_b   1.000
_cell.length_c   1.000
_cell.angle_alpha   90.00
_cell.angle_beta   90.00
_cell.angle_gamma   90.00
#
_symmetry.space_group_name_H-M   'P 1'
#
loop_
_entity.id
_entity.type
_entity.pdbx_description
1 polymer ?
#
loop_
_entity_poly.entity_id
_entity_poly.type
_entity_poly.pdbx_seq_one_letter_code
_entity_poly.pdbx_strand_id
1 'polypeptide(L)'
;MAVNGHFGFPAFMKSSDRTKSMKTFFEYLIEFYKIDTKVYDIMIFGEFCGDNIQPFDIALIHLPKCFVMFDAKLIEKQKSDTDYNRWLKIDMKNNNKCIIGNSDILLYNVYDFQTYEVQIDMSNPEPARIIIEHFTINVDNECPFAKQLGIIGKGEGIVWRMWDGDKCLSTFKTKGDSHKVKKEKNVVTFSQENVESVKEFIDKYCTDNRIDQFITKLYVAKGVKVEMKNIPEITDHVFNDIISEESANIGRDVDMANAYKQISYCVKKYLTNFLTK
;
A
#
# COMPACT_ATOMS: atom_id res chain seq x y z
N MET A 1 -26.99 24.03 8.34
CA MET A 1 -25.97 23.53 9.29
C MET A 1 -24.60 23.75 8.67
N ALA A 2 -23.70 24.46 9.35
CA ALA A 2 -22.30 24.51 8.93
C ALA A 2 -21.72 23.10 9.06
N VAL A 3 -21.31 22.50 7.95
CA VAL A 3 -20.65 21.20 7.96
C VAL A 3 -19.23 21.45 8.49
N ASN A 4 -19.05 21.32 9.81
CA ASN A 4 -17.74 21.41 10.45
C ASN A 4 -16.93 20.16 10.10
N GLY A 5 -16.37 20.11 8.89
CA GLY A 5 -15.39 19.08 8.54
C GLY A 5 -13.98 19.47 8.98
N HIS A 6 -13.13 18.45 9.09
CA HIS A 6 -11.75 18.57 9.54
C HIS A 6 -10.98 19.65 8.75
N PHE A 7 -10.32 20.56 9.48
CA PHE A 7 -9.53 21.69 8.95
C PHE A 7 -10.21 22.60 7.90
N GLY A 8 -11.55 22.58 7.82
CA GLY A 8 -12.31 23.42 6.88
C GLY A 8 -12.46 22.84 5.48
N PHE A 9 -12.15 21.55 5.27
CA PHE A 9 -12.27 20.90 3.96
C PHE A 9 -13.65 21.06 3.29
N PRO A 10 -14.80 20.89 3.98
CA PRO A 10 -16.11 21.08 3.34
C PRO A 10 -16.33 22.52 2.87
N ALA A 11 -15.86 23.50 3.63
CA ALA A 11 -15.95 24.91 3.23
C ALA A 11 -15.07 25.20 2.01
N PHE A 12 -13.87 24.61 1.97
CA PHE A 12 -13.00 24.65 0.80
C PHE A 12 -13.71 24.06 -0.43
N MET A 13 -14.30 22.88 -0.35
CA MET A 13 -14.94 22.24 -1.51
C MET A 13 -16.25 22.88 -1.96
N LYS A 14 -16.96 23.59 -1.07
CA LYS A 14 -18.29 24.16 -1.35
C LYS A 14 -18.30 25.33 -2.34
N SER A 15 -17.15 25.85 -2.76
CA SER A 15 -17.15 26.91 -3.79
C SER A 15 -17.80 26.43 -5.09
N SER A 16 -18.48 27.33 -5.81
CA SER A 16 -19.17 27.01 -7.06
C SER A 16 -18.22 26.41 -8.09
N ASP A 17 -17.01 26.96 -8.19
CA ASP A 17 -16.03 26.55 -9.19
C ASP A 17 -15.46 25.16 -8.88
N ARG A 18 -15.14 24.86 -7.61
CA ARG A 18 -14.67 23.51 -7.22
C ARG A 18 -15.76 22.47 -7.36
N THR A 19 -16.99 22.79 -6.96
CA THR A 19 -18.13 21.89 -7.15
C THR A 19 -18.34 21.60 -8.63
N LYS A 20 -18.29 22.62 -9.49
CA LYS A 20 -18.39 22.48 -10.94
C LYS A 20 -17.25 21.63 -11.52
N SER A 21 -15.99 21.92 -11.14
CA SER A 21 -14.84 21.13 -11.60
C SER A 21 -14.93 19.67 -11.16
N MET A 22 -15.29 19.38 -9.91
CA MET A 22 -15.49 17.99 -9.45
C MET A 22 -16.58 17.28 -10.25
N LYS A 23 -17.70 17.95 -10.54
CA LYS A 23 -18.77 17.40 -11.40
C LYS A 23 -18.22 17.04 -12.78
N THR A 24 -17.45 17.93 -13.41
CA THR A 24 -16.80 17.67 -14.70
C THR A 24 -15.81 16.50 -14.62
N PHE A 25 -15.06 16.37 -13.53
CA PHE A 25 -14.15 15.23 -13.33
C PHE A 25 -14.92 13.91 -13.23
N PHE A 26 -16.02 13.87 -12.48
CA PHE A 26 -16.88 12.69 -12.42
C PHE A 26 -17.53 12.37 -13.76
N GLU A 27 -18.05 13.37 -14.48
CA GLU A 27 -18.62 13.19 -15.83
C GLU A 27 -17.58 12.59 -16.79
N TYR A 28 -16.35 13.11 -16.76
CA TYR A 28 -15.25 12.58 -17.55
C TYR A 28 -14.92 11.12 -17.19
N LEU A 29 -14.81 10.79 -15.89
CA LEU A 29 -14.56 9.42 -15.45
C LEU A 29 -15.69 8.47 -15.88
N ILE A 30 -16.94 8.91 -15.79
CA ILE A 30 -18.10 8.13 -16.21
C ILE A 30 -18.02 7.81 -17.70
N GLU A 31 -17.72 8.80 -18.53
CA GLU A 31 -17.61 8.62 -19.98
C GLU A 31 -16.40 7.75 -20.34
N PHE A 32 -15.23 8.07 -19.80
CA PHE A 32 -13.97 7.41 -20.14
C PHE A 32 -13.98 5.92 -19.77
N TYR A 33 -14.43 5.59 -18.56
CA TYR A 33 -14.52 4.21 -18.07
C TYR A 33 -15.86 3.53 -18.37
N LYS A 34 -16.79 4.21 -19.05
CA LYS A 34 -18.15 3.71 -19.37
C LYS A 34 -18.90 3.18 -18.15
N ILE A 35 -18.92 3.99 -17.09
CA ILE A 35 -19.45 3.59 -15.77
C ILE A 35 -20.98 3.67 -15.75
N ASP A 36 -21.64 2.58 -15.35
CA ASP A 36 -23.07 2.60 -15.00
C ASP A 36 -23.26 3.13 -13.58
N THR A 37 -23.63 4.40 -13.48
CA THR A 37 -23.88 5.10 -12.20
C THR A 37 -25.10 4.60 -11.44
N LYS A 38 -25.96 3.75 -12.03
CA LYS A 38 -27.03 3.06 -11.30
C LYS A 38 -26.49 1.90 -10.47
N VAL A 39 -25.37 1.32 -10.91
CA VAL A 39 -24.74 0.15 -10.27
C VAL A 39 -23.59 0.58 -9.38
N TYR A 40 -22.83 1.59 -9.77
CA TYR A 40 -21.59 1.98 -9.10
C TYR A 40 -21.58 3.43 -8.64
N ASP A 41 -20.86 3.68 -7.54
CA ASP A 41 -20.38 4.99 -7.12
C ASP A 41 -18.90 5.17 -7.47
N ILE A 42 -18.49 6.41 -7.69
CA ILE A 42 -17.10 6.80 -7.90
C ILE A 42 -16.63 7.55 -6.67
N MET A 43 -15.54 7.08 -6.06
CA MET A 43 -14.89 7.73 -4.94
C MET A 43 -13.52 8.25 -5.38
N ILE A 44 -13.31 9.56 -5.30
CA ILE A 44 -12.00 10.19 -5.56
C ILE A 44 -11.29 10.37 -4.22
N PHE A 45 -10.04 9.94 -4.15
CA PHE A 45 -9.15 10.11 -3.02
C PHE A 45 -8.12 11.20 -3.32
N GLY A 46 -7.80 11.96 -2.29
CA GLY A 46 -6.78 12.99 -2.37
C GLY A 46 -6.31 13.42 -0.99
N GLU A 47 -5.21 14.17 -0.99
CA GLU A 47 -4.64 14.78 0.20
C GLU A 47 -5.12 16.23 0.29
N PHE A 48 -5.80 16.59 1.37
CA PHE A 48 -6.06 17.99 1.70
C PHE A 48 -4.89 18.50 2.54
N CYS A 49 -4.06 19.37 1.97
CA CYS A 49 -2.82 19.84 2.58
C CYS A 49 -2.67 21.36 2.42
N GLY A 50 -1.64 21.94 3.02
CA GLY A 50 -1.42 23.39 3.07
C GLY A 50 -1.71 24.00 4.44
N ASP A 51 -1.08 25.13 4.70
CA ASP A 51 -1.30 25.97 5.87
C ASP A 51 -1.20 25.15 7.19
N ASN A 52 -2.21 25.24 8.05
CA ASN A 52 -2.21 24.67 9.39
C ASN A 52 -2.68 23.21 9.50
N ILE A 53 -2.62 22.42 8.41
CA ILE A 53 -3.14 21.04 8.41
C ILE A 53 -2.17 20.03 9.04
N GLN A 54 -0.86 20.19 8.79
CA GLN A 54 0.19 19.27 9.24
C GLN A 54 1.15 19.99 10.20
N PRO A 55 1.89 19.24 11.06
CA PRO A 55 2.88 19.84 11.96
C PRO A 55 4.01 20.55 11.22
N PHE A 56 4.71 21.42 11.94
CA PHE A 56 5.88 22.17 11.46
C PHE A 56 6.99 21.23 10.95
N ASP A 57 7.77 21.68 9.96
CA ASP A 57 8.93 21.01 9.30
C ASP A 57 8.67 20.23 7.99
N ILE A 58 7.59 20.53 7.25
CA ILE A 58 7.38 20.05 5.87
C ILE A 58 7.07 21.17 4.90
N ALA A 59 7.47 21.06 3.63
CA ALA A 59 7.25 22.10 2.62
C ALA A 59 5.77 22.48 2.44
N LEU A 60 4.88 21.49 2.58
CA LEU A 60 3.46 21.66 2.32
C LEU A 60 2.80 22.71 3.21
N ILE A 61 3.30 22.99 4.42
CA ILE A 61 2.71 24.00 5.32
C ILE A 61 2.81 25.42 4.77
N HIS A 62 3.72 25.66 3.82
CA HIS A 62 3.92 26.96 3.19
C HIS A 62 3.03 27.16 1.95
N LEU A 63 2.24 26.15 1.58
CA LEU A 63 1.25 26.25 0.51
C LEU A 63 -0.10 26.73 1.07
N PRO A 64 -0.91 27.44 0.27
CA PRO A 64 -2.31 27.62 0.61
C PRO A 64 -3.00 26.26 0.69
N LYS A 65 -4.10 26.18 1.46
CA LYS A 65 -4.93 24.97 1.52
C LYS A 65 -5.35 24.55 0.11
N CYS A 66 -5.05 23.32 -0.25
CA CYS A 66 -5.33 22.76 -1.56
C CYS A 66 -5.69 21.27 -1.43
N PHE A 67 -6.32 20.72 -2.48
CA PHE A 67 -6.67 19.30 -2.52
C PHE A 67 -5.97 18.64 -3.69
N VAL A 68 -5.13 17.63 -3.39
CA VAL A 68 -4.31 16.92 -4.37
C VAL A 68 -4.87 15.52 -4.56
N MET A 69 -5.57 15.31 -5.67
CA MET A 69 -6.15 14.01 -6.04
C MET A 69 -5.04 13.05 -6.47
N PHE A 70 -5.07 11.83 -5.94
CA PHE A 70 -4.08 10.80 -6.27
C PHE A 70 -4.69 9.46 -6.65
N ASP A 71 -5.99 9.27 -6.45
CA ASP A 71 -6.69 8.02 -6.79
C ASP A 71 -8.18 8.21 -7.05
N ALA A 72 -8.76 7.22 -7.72
CA ALA A 72 -10.19 6.99 -7.70
C ALA A 72 -10.52 5.49 -7.59
N LYS A 73 -11.70 5.18 -7.06
CA LYS A 73 -12.21 3.81 -6.93
C LYS A 73 -13.68 3.74 -7.33
N LEU A 74 -14.03 2.68 -8.04
CA LEU A 74 -15.39 2.30 -8.34
C LEU A 74 -15.93 1.39 -7.23
N ILE A 75 -17.09 1.70 -6.69
CA ILE A 75 -17.72 0.99 -5.57
C ILE A 75 -19.11 0.50 -5.99
N GLU A 76 -19.39 -0.80 -5.89
CA GLU A 76 -20.71 -1.35 -6.23
C GLU A 76 -21.73 -1.01 -5.13
N LYS A 77 -22.88 -0.43 -5.49
CA LYS A 77 -23.86 0.10 -4.52
C LYS A 77 -24.56 -0.97 -3.69
N GLN A 78 -24.74 -2.17 -4.25
CA GLN A 78 -25.60 -3.21 -3.68
C GLN A 78 -24.86 -4.40 -3.05
N LYS A 79 -23.53 -4.37 -3.01
CA LYS A 79 -22.74 -5.44 -2.38
C LYS A 79 -21.82 -4.86 -1.32
N SER A 80 -21.94 -5.38 -0.10
CA SER A 80 -21.08 -5.03 1.02
C SER A 80 -19.68 -5.64 0.91
N ASP A 81 -19.48 -6.59 -0.01
CA ASP A 81 -18.22 -7.30 -0.17
C ASP A 81 -17.24 -6.54 -1.07
N THR A 82 -15.99 -6.43 -0.61
CA THR A 82 -14.97 -5.57 -1.24
C THR A 82 -14.44 -6.07 -2.58
N ASP A 83 -14.80 -7.29 -2.97
CA ASP A 83 -14.25 -8.02 -4.13
C ASP A 83 -14.59 -7.40 -5.48
N TYR A 84 -15.61 -6.51 -5.54
CA TYR A 84 -16.02 -5.83 -6.77
C TYR A 84 -15.53 -4.38 -6.86
N ASN A 85 -14.85 -3.88 -5.85
CA ASN A 85 -14.31 -2.53 -5.91
C ASN A 85 -13.07 -2.47 -6.80
N ARG A 86 -13.06 -1.59 -7.80
CA ARG A 86 -11.96 -1.48 -8.77
C ARG A 86 -11.27 -0.13 -8.67
N TRP A 87 -9.94 -0.12 -8.69
CA TRP A 87 -9.20 1.12 -8.78
C TRP A 87 -9.32 1.70 -10.18
N LEU A 88 -9.44 3.01 -10.28
CA LEU A 88 -9.44 3.75 -11.53
C LEU A 88 -8.15 4.55 -11.60
N LYS A 89 -7.49 4.51 -12.75
CA LYS A 89 -6.39 5.43 -13.01
C LYS A 89 -6.96 6.84 -13.19
N ILE A 90 -6.22 7.84 -12.72
CA ILE A 90 -6.59 9.25 -12.85
C ILE A 90 -5.44 10.07 -13.45
N ASP A 91 -4.56 9.40 -14.18
CA ASP A 91 -3.34 9.94 -14.79
C ASP A 91 -3.54 10.42 -16.24
N MET A 92 -4.78 10.38 -16.76
CA MET A 92 -5.12 10.80 -18.12
C MET A 92 -4.79 12.28 -18.36
N LYS A 93 -4.00 12.57 -19.39
CA LYS A 93 -3.52 13.92 -19.72
C LYS A 93 -4.08 14.44 -21.05
N ASN A 94 -4.29 15.75 -21.10
CA ASN A 94 -4.49 16.55 -22.31
C ASN A 94 -3.48 17.71 -22.29
N ASN A 95 -2.70 17.88 -23.37
CA ASN A 95 -1.62 18.88 -23.45
C ASN A 95 -0.68 18.86 -22.23
N ASN A 96 -0.19 17.66 -21.85
CA ASN A 96 0.67 17.41 -20.69
C ASN A 96 0.09 17.75 -19.31
N LYS A 97 -1.20 18.09 -19.22
CA LYS A 97 -1.90 18.35 -17.95
C LYS A 97 -2.97 17.29 -17.71
N CYS A 98 -3.09 16.79 -16.49
CA CYS A 98 -4.12 15.86 -16.09
C CYS A 98 -5.49 16.49 -16.24
N ILE A 99 -6.41 15.73 -16.83
CA ILE A 99 -7.78 16.17 -17.06
C ILE A 99 -8.52 16.33 -15.72
N ILE A 100 -8.17 15.51 -14.73
CA ILE A 100 -8.72 15.55 -13.38
C ILE A 100 -7.84 16.45 -12.51
N GLY A 101 -7.91 17.76 -12.74
CA GLY A 101 -7.12 18.76 -12.04
C GLY A 101 -7.48 20.17 -12.51
N ASN A 102 -7.43 21.14 -11.60
CA ASN A 102 -7.58 22.55 -11.91
C ASN A 102 -6.80 23.43 -10.92
N SER A 103 -5.56 23.73 -11.30
CA SER A 103 -4.60 24.54 -10.54
C SER A 103 -5.14 25.92 -10.14
N ASP A 104 -6.00 26.52 -10.97
CA ASP A 104 -6.50 27.89 -10.79
C ASP A 104 -7.42 28.00 -9.57
N ILE A 105 -7.95 26.86 -9.11
CA ILE A 105 -8.83 26.75 -7.94
C ILE A 105 -8.26 25.83 -6.85
N LEU A 106 -6.94 25.57 -6.90
CA LEU A 106 -6.20 24.76 -5.93
C LEU A 106 -6.68 23.29 -5.84
N LEU A 107 -7.19 22.76 -6.95
CA LEU A 107 -7.42 21.33 -7.13
C LEU A 107 -6.30 20.77 -8.00
N TYR A 108 -5.48 19.89 -7.46
CA TYR A 108 -4.33 19.35 -8.17
C TYR A 108 -4.51 17.86 -8.45
N ASN A 109 -3.87 17.37 -9.49
CA ASN A 109 -3.66 15.95 -9.70
C ASN A 109 -2.20 15.63 -9.39
N VAL A 110 -1.92 14.57 -8.64
CA VAL A 110 -0.53 14.17 -8.35
C VAL A 110 0.28 13.88 -9.61
N TYR A 111 -0.37 13.40 -10.69
CA TYR A 111 0.29 13.06 -11.96
C TYR A 111 0.67 14.28 -12.81
N ASP A 112 0.29 15.50 -12.41
CA ASP A 112 0.80 16.77 -12.98
C ASP A 112 2.17 17.18 -12.42
N PHE A 113 2.65 16.46 -11.42
CA PHE A 113 3.93 16.71 -10.75
C PHE A 113 4.90 15.56 -11.03
N GLN A 114 6.14 15.71 -10.56
CA GLN A 114 7.16 14.70 -10.74
C GLN A 114 6.73 13.34 -10.17
N THR A 115 6.76 12.33 -11.02
CA THR A 115 6.59 10.92 -10.67
C THR A 115 7.90 10.16 -10.86
N TYR A 116 7.98 8.97 -10.27
CA TYR A 116 9.13 8.08 -10.37
C TYR A 116 8.68 6.70 -10.82
N GLU A 117 9.54 6.01 -11.57
CA GLU A 117 9.32 4.63 -12.01
C GLU A 117 10.58 3.81 -11.70
N VAL A 118 10.38 2.59 -11.20
CA VAL A 118 11.45 1.65 -10.88
C VAL A 118 11.02 0.26 -11.34
N GLN A 119 11.88 -0.41 -12.11
CA GLN A 119 11.72 -1.81 -12.45
C GLN A 119 12.35 -2.68 -11.35
N ILE A 120 11.64 -3.71 -10.89
CA ILE A 120 12.09 -4.63 -9.86
C ILE A 120 12.28 -6.00 -10.49
N ASP A 121 13.53 -6.46 -10.55
CA ASP A 121 13.83 -7.87 -10.80
C ASP A 121 13.61 -8.64 -9.49
N MET A 122 12.59 -9.50 -9.46
CA MET A 122 12.27 -10.29 -8.26
C MET A 122 13.35 -11.32 -7.91
N SER A 123 14.23 -11.66 -8.85
CA SER A 123 15.39 -12.53 -8.59
C SER A 123 16.60 -11.78 -8.04
N ASN A 124 16.65 -10.46 -8.22
CA ASN A 124 17.69 -9.57 -7.68
C ASN A 124 17.12 -8.17 -7.37
N PRO A 125 16.42 -8.02 -6.23
CA PRO A 125 15.69 -6.78 -5.91
C PRO A 125 16.59 -5.64 -5.39
N GLU A 126 17.83 -5.91 -5.01
CA GLU A 126 18.74 -4.93 -4.38
C GLU A 126 19.00 -3.66 -5.20
N PRO A 127 19.24 -3.73 -6.54
CA PRO A 127 19.37 -2.53 -7.36
C PRO A 127 18.14 -1.62 -7.30
N ALA A 128 16.93 -2.20 -7.31
CA ALA A 128 15.70 -1.44 -7.19
C ALA A 128 15.55 -0.79 -5.82
N ARG A 129 15.94 -1.49 -4.75
CA ARG A 129 15.95 -0.94 -3.38
C ARG A 129 16.82 0.32 -3.29
N ILE A 130 18.05 0.28 -3.84
CA ILE A 130 18.98 1.43 -3.85
C ILE A 130 18.37 2.62 -4.60
N ILE A 131 17.73 2.39 -5.75
CA ILE A 131 17.08 3.44 -6.53
C ILE A 131 15.90 4.05 -5.75
N ILE A 132 15.06 3.22 -5.14
CA ILE A 132 13.93 3.65 -4.31
C ILE A 132 14.41 4.50 -3.13
N GLU A 133 15.49 4.08 -2.45
CA GLU A 133 16.10 4.83 -1.35
C GLU A 133 16.64 6.19 -1.82
N HIS A 134 17.37 6.21 -2.93
CA HIS A 134 17.87 7.45 -3.51
C HIS A 134 16.74 8.44 -3.85
N PHE A 135 15.65 7.98 -4.48
CA PHE A 135 14.49 8.84 -4.74
C PHE A 135 13.83 9.32 -3.44
N THR A 136 13.74 8.46 -2.44
CA THR A 136 13.16 8.83 -1.14
C THR A 136 13.98 9.91 -0.44
N ILE A 137 15.31 9.80 -0.45
CA ILE A 137 16.23 10.82 0.09
C ILE A 137 16.07 12.14 -0.66
N ASN A 138 15.95 12.11 -1.98
CA ASN A 138 15.76 13.33 -2.76
C ASN A 138 14.44 14.04 -2.40
N VAL A 139 13.36 13.28 -2.22
CA VAL A 139 12.07 13.85 -1.76
C VAL A 139 12.15 14.35 -0.32
N ASP A 140 12.86 13.66 0.57
CA ASP A 140 13.07 14.10 1.96
C ASP A 140 13.83 15.41 2.04
N ASN A 141 14.83 15.59 1.16
CA ASN A 141 15.59 16.84 1.06
C ASN A 141 14.76 17.96 0.42
N GLU A 142 13.99 17.67 -0.63
CA GLU A 142 13.21 18.67 -1.35
C GLU A 142 11.92 18.07 -1.95
N CYS A 143 10.77 18.54 -1.49
CA CYS A 143 9.47 18.10 -1.96
C CYS A 143 9.23 18.55 -3.42
N PRO A 144 9.12 17.62 -4.40
CA PRO A 144 8.96 18.00 -5.80
C PRO A 144 7.62 18.71 -6.07
N PHE A 145 6.56 18.29 -5.36
CA PHE A 145 5.24 18.92 -5.46
C PHE A 145 5.29 20.39 -5.03
N ALA A 146 5.85 20.67 -3.85
CA ALA A 146 5.97 22.03 -3.34
C ALA A 146 6.93 22.87 -4.18
N LYS A 147 8.04 22.28 -4.64
CA LYS A 147 9.04 22.94 -5.50
C LYS A 147 8.44 23.45 -6.80
N GLN A 148 7.62 22.65 -7.47
CA GLN A 148 6.93 23.04 -8.70
C GLN A 148 5.95 24.21 -8.47
N LEU A 149 5.48 24.38 -7.23
CA LEU A 149 4.64 25.50 -6.80
C LEU A 149 5.45 26.67 -6.21
N GLY A 150 6.78 26.65 -6.33
CA GLY A 150 7.68 27.73 -5.91
C GLY A 150 8.09 27.69 -4.42
N ILE A 151 7.80 26.59 -3.71
CA ILE A 151 8.15 26.42 -2.30
C ILE A 151 9.29 25.41 -2.15
N ILE A 152 10.35 25.81 -1.45
CA ILE A 152 11.47 24.93 -1.10
C ILE A 152 11.24 24.40 0.32
N GLY A 153 11.43 23.10 0.50
CA GLY A 153 11.36 22.45 1.80
C GLY A 153 11.29 20.94 1.65
N LYS A 154 11.34 20.23 2.78
CA LYS A 154 11.33 18.78 2.83
C LYS A 154 9.99 18.18 2.39
N GLY A 155 10.04 17.02 1.73
CA GLY A 155 8.89 16.17 1.44
C GLY A 155 8.84 14.97 2.36
N GLU A 156 7.65 14.36 2.52
CA GLU A 156 7.48 13.23 3.43
C GLU A 156 8.06 11.92 2.88
N GLY A 157 7.89 11.68 1.58
CA GLY A 157 8.22 10.41 0.95
C GLY A 157 7.46 10.16 -0.35
N ILE A 158 7.43 8.90 -0.78
CA ILE A 158 6.87 8.46 -2.07
C ILE A 158 5.88 7.31 -1.83
N VAL A 159 4.75 7.35 -2.53
CA VAL A 159 3.82 6.21 -2.64
C VAL A 159 4.10 5.48 -3.94
N TRP A 160 4.43 4.20 -3.85
CA TRP A 160 4.75 3.31 -4.97
C TRP A 160 3.56 2.43 -5.30
N ARG A 161 3.27 2.27 -6.58
CA ARG A 161 2.15 1.47 -7.08
C ARG A 161 2.61 0.54 -8.19
N MET A 162 2.11 -0.68 -8.16
CA MET A 162 2.24 -1.64 -9.26
C MET A 162 0.86 -1.89 -9.85
N TRP A 163 0.72 -1.58 -11.14
CA TRP A 163 -0.52 -1.76 -11.88
C TRP A 163 -0.41 -2.94 -12.85
N ASP A 164 -1.46 -3.74 -12.94
CA ASP A 164 -1.71 -4.70 -14.01
C ASP A 164 -3.08 -4.40 -14.62
N GLY A 165 -3.08 -3.73 -15.77
CA GLY A 165 -4.28 -3.11 -16.33
C GLY A 165 -4.92 -2.13 -15.33
N ASP A 166 -6.17 -2.43 -14.95
CA ASP A 166 -6.97 -1.66 -13.98
C ASP A 166 -6.85 -2.18 -12.54
N LYS A 167 -6.00 -3.19 -12.30
CA LYS A 167 -5.76 -3.74 -10.97
C LYS A 167 -4.50 -3.12 -10.37
N CYS A 168 -4.66 -2.42 -9.26
CA CYS A 168 -3.53 -2.07 -8.40
C CYS A 168 -3.13 -3.32 -7.61
N LEU A 169 -2.05 -3.99 -8.02
CA LEU A 169 -1.58 -5.26 -7.44
C LEU A 169 -0.89 -5.06 -6.09
N SER A 170 -0.15 -3.96 -5.95
CA SER A 170 0.58 -3.65 -4.72
C SER A 170 0.72 -2.15 -4.55
N THR A 171 0.69 -1.71 -3.29
CA THR A 171 0.96 -0.34 -2.90
C THR A 171 1.82 -0.34 -1.64
N PHE A 172 2.92 0.38 -1.67
CA PHE A 172 3.74 0.62 -0.50
C PHE A 172 4.22 2.06 -0.50
N LYS A 173 4.76 2.53 0.62
CA LYS A 173 5.30 3.87 0.74
C LYS A 173 6.69 3.83 1.34
N THR A 174 7.56 4.69 0.84
CA THR A 174 8.83 5.00 1.47
C THR A 174 8.77 6.40 2.04
N LYS A 175 9.39 6.60 3.20
CA LYS A 175 9.45 7.90 3.87
C LYS A 175 10.88 8.22 4.23
N GLY A 176 11.22 9.49 4.09
CA GLY A 176 12.51 10.00 4.50
C GLY A 176 12.75 9.86 6.01
N ASP A 177 14.02 9.88 6.42
CA ASP A 177 14.39 9.68 7.82
C ASP A 177 13.86 10.79 8.71
N SER A 178 13.74 12.02 8.18
CA SER A 178 13.18 13.15 8.93
C SER A 178 11.69 12.95 9.30
N HIS A 179 11.00 12.04 8.61
CA HIS A 179 9.57 11.73 8.77
C HIS A 179 9.30 10.36 9.40
N LYS A 180 10.33 9.59 9.77
CA LYS A 180 10.16 8.35 10.51
C LYS A 180 9.82 8.69 11.96
N VAL A 181 8.58 8.43 12.37
CA VAL A 181 8.21 8.40 13.80
C VAL A 181 9.20 7.47 14.48
N LYS A 182 9.93 7.95 15.50
CA LYS A 182 11.01 7.25 16.26
C LYS A 182 10.55 5.98 17.01
N LYS A 183 9.62 5.19 16.49
CA LYS A 183 9.63 3.75 16.72
C LYS A 183 10.62 3.20 15.72
N GLU A 184 11.84 2.94 16.18
CA GLU A 184 12.81 2.07 15.51
C GLU A 184 12.08 0.78 15.12
N LYS A 185 11.51 0.74 13.92
CA LYS A 185 11.34 -0.51 13.22
C LYS A 185 12.73 -0.79 12.72
N ASN A 186 13.37 -1.82 13.29
CA ASN A 186 14.57 -2.41 12.73
C ASN A 186 14.43 -2.39 11.22
N VAL A 187 15.32 -1.67 10.53
CA VAL A 187 15.42 -1.76 9.08
C VAL A 187 15.58 -3.24 8.81
N VAL A 188 14.59 -3.85 8.17
CA VAL A 188 14.71 -5.26 7.78
C VAL A 188 15.80 -5.27 6.73
N THR A 189 17.02 -5.58 7.16
CA THR A 189 18.13 -5.85 6.28
C THR A 189 17.81 -7.15 5.55
N PHE A 190 17.25 -7.03 4.36
CA PHE A 190 17.21 -8.11 3.40
C PHE A 190 18.64 -8.25 2.84
N SER A 191 19.55 -8.89 3.57
CA SER A 191 20.74 -9.41 2.90
C SER A 191 20.32 -10.61 2.06
N GLN A 192 20.97 -10.80 0.91
CA GLN A 192 20.77 -11.99 0.08
C GLN A 192 21.05 -13.26 0.88
N GLU A 193 22.04 -13.20 1.79
CA GLU A 193 22.34 -14.25 2.77
C GLU A 193 21.13 -14.55 3.67
N ASN A 194 20.40 -13.55 4.17
CA ASN A 194 19.20 -13.75 5.01
C ASN A 194 18.03 -14.36 4.22
N VAL A 195 17.94 -14.13 2.91
CA VAL A 195 16.88 -14.70 2.07
C VAL A 195 17.17 -16.16 1.76
N GLU A 196 18.41 -16.49 1.42
CA GLU A 196 18.87 -17.86 1.18
C GLU A 196 18.81 -18.69 2.46
N SER A 197 19.29 -18.17 3.59
CA SER A 197 19.26 -18.88 4.88
C SER A 197 17.83 -19.14 5.38
N VAL A 198 16.92 -18.18 5.22
CA VAL A 198 15.50 -18.40 5.52
C VAL A 198 14.91 -19.44 4.57
N LYS A 199 15.23 -19.40 3.27
CA LYS A 199 14.73 -20.40 2.32
C LYS A 199 15.22 -21.80 2.68
N GLU A 200 16.51 -21.97 2.94
CA GLU A 200 17.10 -23.24 3.38
C GLU A 200 16.49 -23.74 4.70
N PHE A 201 16.25 -22.83 5.65
CA PHE A 201 15.56 -23.13 6.90
C PHE A 201 14.13 -23.67 6.64
N ILE A 202 13.36 -23.01 5.77
CA ILE A 202 12.00 -23.43 5.44
C ILE A 202 12.01 -24.79 4.73
N ASP A 203 12.85 -24.96 3.71
CA ASP A 203 12.95 -26.20 2.93
C ASP A 203 13.35 -27.39 3.82
N LYS A 204 14.19 -27.14 4.84
CA LYS A 204 14.66 -28.19 5.75
C LYS A 204 13.65 -28.55 6.84
N TYR A 205 13.00 -27.56 7.47
CA TYR A 205 12.24 -27.79 8.71
C TYR A 205 10.72 -27.63 8.57
N CYS A 206 10.22 -26.90 7.57
CA CYS A 206 8.78 -26.69 7.38
C CYS A 206 8.17 -27.75 6.45
N THR A 207 8.18 -29.01 6.87
CA THR A 207 7.67 -30.12 6.05
C THR A 207 6.15 -30.24 6.09
N ASP A 208 5.57 -30.73 4.98
CA ASP A 208 4.14 -31.05 4.87
C ASP A 208 3.66 -32.00 5.99
N ASN A 209 4.49 -32.98 6.39
CA ASN A 209 4.17 -33.91 7.47
C ASN A 209 4.03 -33.19 8.82
N ARG A 210 4.91 -32.22 9.11
CA ARG A 210 4.83 -31.43 10.35
C ARG A 210 3.54 -30.60 10.38
N ILE A 211 3.17 -30.00 9.23
CA ILE A 211 1.89 -29.26 9.11
C ILE A 211 0.69 -30.19 9.31
N ASP A 212 0.68 -31.37 8.67
CA ASP A 212 -0.39 -32.36 8.78
C ASP A 212 -0.57 -32.88 10.21
N GLN A 213 0.52 -33.11 10.94
CA GLN A 213 0.47 -33.51 12.35
C GLN A 213 -0.27 -32.49 13.21
N PHE A 214 -0.02 -31.20 13.02
CA PHE A 214 -0.70 -30.15 13.76
C PHE A 214 -2.16 -29.99 13.34
N ILE A 215 -2.47 -30.07 12.05
CA ILE A 215 -3.86 -30.10 11.57
C ILE A 215 -4.62 -31.29 12.20
N THR A 216 -3.99 -32.46 12.20
CA THR A 216 -4.58 -33.68 12.75
C THR A 216 -4.80 -33.56 14.25
N LYS A 217 -3.78 -33.12 15.01
CA LYS A 217 -3.82 -33.00 16.47
C LYS A 217 -4.79 -31.94 16.95
N LEU A 218 -4.86 -30.80 16.27
CA LEU A 218 -5.67 -29.66 16.71
C LEU A 218 -7.14 -29.80 16.28
N TYR A 219 -7.39 -30.37 15.11
CA TYR A 219 -8.72 -30.38 14.50
C TYR A 219 -9.26 -31.79 14.27
N VAL A 220 -8.60 -32.59 13.41
CA VAL A 220 -9.14 -33.88 12.92
C VAL A 220 -9.39 -34.87 14.07
N ALA A 221 -8.40 -35.09 14.94
CA ALA A 221 -8.50 -36.03 16.06
C ALA A 221 -9.55 -35.60 17.11
N LYS A 222 -9.94 -34.33 17.11
CA LYS A 222 -10.97 -33.77 17.99
C LYS A 222 -12.35 -33.69 17.31
N GLY A 223 -12.46 -34.15 16.06
CA GLY A 223 -13.69 -34.03 15.27
C GLY A 223 -14.05 -32.59 14.91
N VAL A 224 -13.11 -31.65 14.98
CA VAL A 224 -13.31 -30.25 14.63
C VAL A 224 -12.94 -30.04 13.17
N LYS A 225 -13.76 -29.30 12.43
CA LYS A 225 -13.46 -28.96 11.03
C LYS A 225 -12.38 -27.87 10.96
N VAL A 226 -11.36 -28.09 10.16
CA VAL A 226 -10.34 -27.08 9.86
C VAL A 226 -10.83 -26.14 8.75
N GLU A 227 -10.54 -24.85 8.86
CA GLU A 227 -10.92 -23.80 7.91
C GLU A 227 -9.75 -22.85 7.63
N MET A 228 -9.84 -22.06 6.54
CA MET A 228 -8.78 -21.10 6.18
C MET A 228 -8.49 -20.04 7.26
N LYS A 229 -9.46 -19.73 8.13
CA LYS A 229 -9.26 -18.82 9.27
C LYS A 229 -8.31 -19.37 10.34
N ASN A 230 -8.04 -20.67 10.33
CA ASN A 230 -7.19 -21.36 11.29
C ASN A 230 -5.70 -21.30 10.95
N ILE A 231 -5.32 -20.71 9.81
CA ILE A 231 -3.91 -20.57 9.39
C ILE A 231 -3.02 -19.97 10.48
N PRO A 232 -3.40 -18.87 11.18
CA PRO A 232 -2.53 -18.29 12.21
C PRO A 232 -2.23 -19.27 13.35
N GLU A 233 -3.25 -19.95 13.87
CA GLU A 233 -3.11 -20.93 14.97
C GLU A 233 -2.21 -22.10 14.55
N ILE A 234 -2.41 -22.65 13.34
CA ILE A 234 -1.56 -23.73 12.81
C ILE A 234 -0.13 -23.23 12.59
N THR A 235 0.05 -22.00 12.08
CA THR A 235 1.37 -21.39 11.85
C THR A 235 2.12 -21.25 13.17
N ASP A 236 1.48 -20.74 14.22
CA ASP A 236 2.08 -20.59 15.55
C ASP A 236 2.54 -21.94 16.11
N HIS A 237 1.72 -22.99 15.98
CA HIS A 237 2.08 -24.32 16.46
C HIS A 237 3.27 -24.92 15.68
N VAL A 238 3.25 -24.84 14.34
CA VAL A 238 4.36 -25.34 13.50
C VAL A 238 5.65 -24.56 13.77
N PHE A 239 5.56 -23.23 13.90
CA PHE A 239 6.73 -22.40 14.18
C PHE A 239 7.34 -22.73 15.55
N ASN A 240 6.53 -22.76 16.61
CA ASN A 240 7.03 -23.04 17.94
C ASN A 240 7.59 -24.46 18.08
N ASP A 241 7.02 -25.43 17.37
CA ASP A 241 7.54 -26.80 17.28
C ASP A 241 8.95 -26.81 16.68
N ILE A 242 9.14 -26.20 15.51
CA ILE A 242 10.45 -26.06 14.85
C ILE A 242 11.47 -25.41 15.79
N ILE A 243 11.10 -24.30 16.43
CA ILE A 243 12.01 -23.61 17.34
C ILE A 243 12.36 -24.50 18.54
N SER A 244 11.38 -25.21 19.10
CA SER A 244 11.62 -26.07 20.27
C SER A 244 12.51 -27.27 19.96
N GLU A 245 12.33 -27.91 18.80
CA GLU A 245 13.07 -29.12 18.42
C GLU A 245 14.43 -28.78 17.82
N GLU A 246 14.53 -27.69 17.05
CA GLU A 246 15.68 -27.43 16.18
C GLU A 246 16.51 -26.23 16.61
N SER A 247 16.17 -25.51 17.68
CA SER A 247 16.88 -24.27 18.09
C SER A 247 18.40 -24.34 18.08
N ALA A 248 19.00 -25.49 18.44
CA ALA A 248 20.46 -25.69 18.41
C ALA A 248 21.05 -25.78 16.98
N ASN A 249 20.23 -26.14 16.00
CA ASN A 249 20.57 -26.35 14.60
C ASN A 249 20.16 -25.18 13.69
N ILE A 250 19.52 -24.13 14.23
CA ILE A 250 19.12 -22.96 13.45
C ILE A 250 20.29 -21.97 13.37
N GLY A 251 20.65 -21.58 12.15
CA GLY A 251 21.65 -20.55 11.89
C GLY A 251 21.28 -19.23 12.55
N ARG A 252 22.27 -18.52 13.10
CA ARG A 252 22.05 -17.21 13.78
C ARG A 252 21.66 -16.10 12.80
N ASP A 253 21.88 -16.34 11.52
CA ASP A 253 21.58 -15.51 10.35
C ASP A 253 20.13 -15.67 9.85
N VAL A 254 19.37 -16.63 10.38
CA VAL A 254 17.96 -16.81 10.00
C VAL A 254 17.10 -15.71 10.61
N ASP A 255 16.50 -14.85 9.76
CA ASP A 255 15.49 -13.89 10.19
C ASP A 255 14.20 -14.62 10.57
N MET A 256 14.00 -14.83 11.87
CA MET A 256 12.85 -15.54 12.43
C MET A 256 11.51 -14.86 12.12
N ALA A 257 11.47 -13.54 11.99
CA ALA A 257 10.25 -12.82 11.65
C ALA A 257 9.86 -13.07 10.18
N ASN A 258 10.84 -13.17 9.30
CA ASN A 258 10.61 -13.55 7.90
C ASN A 258 10.29 -15.04 7.77
N ALA A 259 10.99 -15.90 8.51
CA ALA A 259 10.73 -17.34 8.56
C ALA A 259 9.27 -17.65 8.98
N TYR A 260 8.77 -16.96 10.02
CA TYR A 260 7.37 -17.09 10.44
C TYR A 260 6.38 -16.79 9.30
N LYS A 261 6.62 -15.72 8.52
CA LYS A 261 5.77 -15.37 7.37
C LYS A 261 5.80 -16.45 6.29
N GLN A 262 6.97 -17.01 6.00
CA GLN A 262 7.12 -18.06 5.01
C GLN A 262 6.47 -19.37 5.46
N ILE A 263 6.55 -19.74 6.75
CA ILE A 263 5.81 -20.87 7.31
C ILE A 263 4.30 -20.66 7.13
N SER A 264 3.80 -19.44 7.39
CA SER A 264 2.39 -19.13 7.17
C SER A 264 1.96 -19.34 5.71
N TYR A 265 2.84 -19.01 4.76
CA TYR A 265 2.60 -19.29 3.34
C TYR A 265 2.57 -20.79 3.05
N CYS A 266 3.52 -21.58 3.59
CA CYS A 266 3.52 -23.04 3.46
C CYS A 266 2.25 -23.67 4.02
N VAL A 267 1.83 -23.26 5.22
CA VAL A 267 0.58 -23.69 5.86
C VAL A 267 -0.64 -23.34 4.99
N LYS A 268 -0.71 -22.11 4.48
CA LYS A 268 -1.80 -21.68 3.58
C LYS A 268 -1.86 -22.56 2.33
N LYS A 269 -0.72 -22.81 1.69
CA LYS A 269 -0.62 -23.66 0.48
C LYS A 269 -1.04 -25.09 0.78
N TYR A 270 -0.55 -25.67 1.87
CA TYR A 270 -0.91 -27.02 2.31
C TYR A 270 -2.41 -27.14 2.58
N LEU A 271 -2.96 -26.20 3.37
CA LEU A 271 -4.36 -26.21 3.77
C LEU A 271 -5.31 -26.01 2.59
N THR A 272 -4.91 -25.20 1.60
CA THR A 272 -5.67 -25.06 0.34
C THR A 272 -5.82 -26.42 -0.34
N ASN A 273 -4.73 -27.18 -0.47
CA ASN A 273 -4.77 -28.52 -1.07
C ASN A 273 -5.54 -29.54 -0.21
N PHE A 274 -5.39 -29.46 1.11
CA PHE A 274 -6.07 -30.33 2.07
C PHE A 274 -7.59 -30.18 2.01
N LEU A 275 -8.09 -28.94 1.88
CA LEU A 275 -9.53 -28.65 1.84
C LEU A 275 -10.18 -28.92 0.48
N THR A 276 -9.39 -29.10 -0.58
CA THR A 276 -9.87 -29.43 -1.93
C THR A 276 -9.89 -30.93 -2.24
N LYS A 277 -9.39 -31.77 -1.31
CA LYS A 277 -9.49 -33.23 -1.36
C LYS A 277 -10.75 -33.71 -0.64
#